data_AF-A0A529HUD2-F1
#
_entry.id   AF-A0A529HUD2-F1
#
_cell.length_a   1.000
_cell.length_b   1.000
_cell.length_c   1.000
_cell.angle_alpha   90.00
_cell.angle_beta   90.00
_cell.angle_gamma   90.00
#
_symmetry.space_group_name_H-M   'P 1'
#
loop_
_entity.id
_entity.type
_entity.pdbx_description
1 polymer ?
#
loop_
_entity_poly.entity_id
_entity_poly.type
_entity_poly.pdbx_seq_one_letter_code
_entity_poly.pdbx_strand_id
1 'polypeptide(L)'
;VPSSVEFNKLRKRLLRLTRQAIEDFAMVKPGERWLVALSGGKDSYGLLALLLDLKWRGLLPVELLACNLDQGQPNFPKHILPDYLGGNGIAHRIEYQDTYSVVTDKLPEGSTYCSLCSRLRRGHLYRIAREEGCTALVLGHHRE
;
A
#
# COMPACT_ATOMS: atom_id res chain seq x y z
N VAL A 1 -2.55 12.60 -17.40
CA VAL A 1 -2.51 13.13 -16.01
C VAL A 1 -3.19 14.49 -15.99
N PRO A 2 -3.97 14.85 -14.96
CA PRO A 2 -4.59 16.17 -14.87
C PRO A 2 -3.55 17.29 -14.93
N SER A 3 -3.88 18.41 -15.58
CA SER A 3 -2.93 19.51 -15.86
C SER A 3 -3.34 20.86 -15.27
N SER A 4 -4.42 20.91 -14.48
CA SER A 4 -4.89 22.17 -13.90
C SER A 4 -3.87 22.77 -12.92
N VAL A 5 -3.90 24.11 -12.79
CA VAL A 5 -3.04 24.84 -11.84
C VAL A 5 -3.20 24.32 -10.42
N GLU A 6 -4.44 24.09 -9.99
CA GLU A 6 -4.73 23.58 -8.65
C GLU A 6 -4.23 22.16 -8.43
N PHE A 7 -4.33 21.29 -9.44
CA PHE A 7 -3.74 19.96 -9.37
C PHE A 7 -2.20 20.02 -9.25
N ASN A 8 -1.55 20.88 -10.03
CA ASN A 8 -0.09 21.04 -9.97
C ASN A 8 0.39 21.56 -8.61
N LYS A 9 -0.33 22.53 -8.04
CA LYS A 9 -0.07 23.03 -6.67
C LYS A 9 -0.24 21.92 -5.63
N LEU A 10 -1.34 21.15 -5.72
CA LEU A 10 -1.61 20.03 -4.82
C LEU A 10 -0.51 18.97 -4.90
N ARG A 11 -0.17 18.52 -6.12
CA ARG A 11 0.89 17.53 -6.37
C ARG A 11 2.23 17.99 -5.79
N LYS A 12 2.64 19.24 -6.07
CA LYS A 12 3.88 19.81 -5.53
C LYS A 12 3.88 19.82 -4.00
N ARG A 13 2.75 20.19 -3.38
CA ARG A 13 2.60 20.19 -1.91
C ARG A 13 2.72 18.79 -1.34
N LEU A 14 2.02 17.81 -1.90
CA LEU A 14 2.03 16.43 -1.41
C LEU A 14 3.44 15.82 -1.54
N LEU A 15 4.10 15.96 -2.69
CA LEU A 15 5.47 15.48 -2.89
C LEU A 15 6.44 16.08 -1.87
N ARG A 16 6.33 17.39 -1.62
CA ARG A 16 7.18 18.07 -0.64
C ARG A 16 6.97 17.51 0.76
N LEU A 17 5.71 17.34 1.19
CA LEU A 17 5.39 16.83 2.52
C LEU A 17 5.80 15.36 2.69
N THR A 18 5.59 14.52 1.67
CA THR A 18 6.02 13.12 1.70
C THR A 18 7.55 13.01 1.78
N ARG A 19 8.27 13.77 0.94
CA ARG A 19 9.73 13.82 0.98
C ARG A 19 10.24 14.30 2.33
N GLN A 20 9.67 15.38 2.85
CA GLN A 20 10.02 15.93 4.15
C GLN A 20 9.84 14.88 5.25
N ALA A 21 8.71 14.17 5.30
CA ALA A 21 8.51 13.10 6.28
C ALA A 21 9.54 11.96 6.14
N ILE A 22 9.87 11.57 4.92
CA ILE A 22 10.91 10.55 4.66
C ILE A 22 12.27 10.99 5.22
N GLU A 23 12.63 12.27 5.03
CA GLU A 23 13.89 12.86 5.49
C GLU A 23 13.90 13.05 7.02
N ASP A 24 12.88 13.72 7.56
CA ASP A 24 12.76 14.07 8.99
C ASP A 24 12.80 12.82 9.90
N PHE A 25 12.27 11.70 9.43
CA PHE A 25 12.22 10.44 10.17
C PHE A 25 13.25 9.40 9.71
N ALA A 26 14.20 9.78 8.85
CA ALA A 26 15.25 8.90 8.32
C ALA A 26 14.70 7.54 7.81
N MET A 27 13.57 7.57 7.10
CA MET A 27 12.85 6.35 6.70
C MET A 27 13.58 5.52 5.66
N VAL A 28 14.43 6.16 4.84
CA VAL A 28 15.11 5.53 3.70
C VAL A 28 16.52 5.11 4.04
N LYS A 29 16.86 3.89 3.65
CA LYS A 29 18.23 3.45 3.42
C LYS A 29 18.39 3.08 1.94
N PRO A 30 19.36 3.66 1.22
CA PRO A 30 19.53 3.40 -0.20
C PRO A 30 19.71 1.92 -0.52
N GLY A 31 19.08 1.46 -1.62
CA GLY A 31 19.15 0.07 -2.09
C GLY A 31 18.18 -0.89 -1.40
N GLU A 32 17.42 -0.42 -0.40
CA GLU A 32 16.37 -1.23 0.22
C GLU A 32 15.17 -1.45 -0.69
N ARG A 33 14.35 -2.45 -0.36
CA ARG A 33 13.08 -2.75 -1.04
C ARG A 33 11.92 -2.54 -0.08
N TRP A 34 10.89 -1.84 -0.52
CA TRP A 34 9.70 -1.54 0.27
C TRP A 34 8.46 -2.25 -0.29
N LEU A 35 7.68 -2.85 0.59
CA LEU A 35 6.37 -3.40 0.27
C LEU A 35 5.31 -2.32 0.48
N VAL A 36 4.69 -1.83 -0.58
CA VAL A 36 3.63 -0.81 -0.52
C VAL A 36 2.27 -1.50 -0.50
N ALA A 37 1.59 -1.53 0.64
CA ALA A 37 0.30 -2.20 0.74
C ALA A 37 -0.83 -1.36 0.10
N LEU A 38 -1.53 -1.96 -0.85
CA LEU A 38 -2.67 -1.38 -1.55
C LEU A 38 -3.98 -2.02 -1.10
N SER A 39 -4.89 -1.20 -0.59
CA SER A 39 -6.26 -1.60 -0.28
C SER A 39 -7.23 -1.39 -1.44
N GLY A 40 -6.84 -0.59 -2.44
CA GLY A 40 -7.76 -0.07 -3.46
C GLY A 40 -8.46 1.22 -3.03
N GLY A 41 -8.16 1.74 -1.83
CA GLY A 41 -8.62 3.05 -1.39
C GLY A 41 -7.75 4.19 -1.93
N LYS A 42 -8.35 5.39 -2.01
CA LYS A 42 -7.71 6.62 -2.52
C LYS A 42 -6.36 6.92 -1.85
N ASP A 43 -6.21 6.61 -0.56
CA ASP A 43 -5.00 6.94 0.20
C ASP A 43 -3.85 6.00 -0.16
N SER A 44 -4.15 4.72 -0.38
CA SER A 44 -3.15 3.75 -0.86
C SER A 44 -2.70 4.04 -2.29
N TYR A 45 -3.63 4.44 -3.18
CA TYR A 45 -3.29 4.90 -4.53
C TYR A 45 -2.48 6.19 -4.51
N GLY A 46 -2.89 7.17 -3.70
CA GLY A 46 -2.22 8.44 -3.54
C GLY A 46 -0.79 8.26 -3.03
N LEU A 47 -0.60 7.42 -2.01
CA LEU A 47 0.72 7.08 -1.50
C LEU A 47 1.60 6.46 -2.59
N LEU A 48 1.11 5.44 -3.30
CA LEU A 48 1.87 4.80 -4.38
C LEU A 48 2.24 5.80 -5.48
N ALA A 49 1.31 6.65 -5.90
CA ALA A 49 1.56 7.67 -6.92
C ALA A 49 2.68 8.64 -6.48
N LEU A 50 2.68 9.07 -5.21
CA LEU A 50 3.72 9.95 -4.67
C LEU A 50 5.09 9.25 -4.60
N LEU A 51 5.13 7.99 -4.17
CA LEU A 51 6.36 7.21 -4.10
C LEU A 51 6.96 6.94 -5.48
N LEU A 52 6.13 6.57 -6.47
CA LEU A 52 6.56 6.37 -7.85
C LEU A 52 7.10 7.67 -8.47
N ASP A 53 6.47 8.79 -8.18
CA ASP A 53 6.90 10.11 -8.65
C ASP A 53 8.25 10.53 -8.03
N LEU A 54 8.43 10.31 -6.72
CA LEU A 54 9.73 10.52 -6.07
C LEU A 54 10.81 9.58 -6.64
N LYS A 55 10.48 8.31 -6.90
CA LYS A 55 11.39 7.34 -7.52
C LYS A 55 11.79 7.77 -8.94
N TRP A 56 10.82 8.17 -9.76
CA TRP A 56 11.06 8.66 -11.12
C TRP A 56 11.97 9.89 -11.15
N ARG A 57 11.89 10.77 -10.13
CA ARG A 57 12.78 11.93 -9.96
C ARG A 57 14.17 11.58 -9.42
N GLY A 58 14.44 10.32 -9.09
CA GLY A 58 15.67 9.90 -8.40
C GLY A 58 15.77 10.36 -6.94
N LEU A 59 14.65 10.78 -6.33
CA LEU A 59 14.59 11.28 -4.95
C LEU A 59 14.18 10.20 -3.94
N LEU A 60 13.97 8.98 -4.39
CA LEU A 60 13.64 7.84 -3.56
C LEU A 60 14.49 6.63 -4.00
N PRO A 61 15.68 6.44 -3.40
CA PRO A 61 16.63 5.39 -3.77
C PRO A 61 16.25 4.02 -3.19
N VAL A 62 14.99 3.61 -3.36
CA VAL A 62 14.47 2.30 -2.91
C VAL A 62 13.75 1.58 -4.05
N GLU A 63 13.73 0.25 -3.98
CA GLU A 63 12.87 -0.58 -4.79
C GLU A 63 11.45 -0.61 -4.24
N LEU A 64 10.44 -0.53 -5.11
CA LEU A 64 9.04 -0.53 -4.73
C LEU A 64 8.38 -1.79 -5.26
N LEU A 65 7.70 -2.52 -4.37
CA LEU A 65 6.82 -3.62 -4.72
C LEU A 65 5.43 -3.31 -4.17
N ALA A 66 4.46 -3.10 -5.05
CA ALA A 66 3.07 -2.95 -4.61
C ALA A 66 2.51 -4.31 -4.17
N CYS A 67 1.71 -4.34 -3.12
CA CYS A 67 1.07 -5.58 -2.66
C CYS A 67 -0.40 -5.37 -2.39
N ASN A 68 -1.25 -6.16 -3.04
CA ASN A 68 -2.64 -6.30 -2.66
C ASN A 68 -2.87 -7.65 -1.98
N LEU A 69 -3.66 -7.63 -0.90
CA LEU A 69 -4.10 -8.83 -0.18
C LEU A 69 -5.61 -8.96 -0.34
N ASP A 70 -6.04 -9.91 -1.16
CA ASP A 70 -7.41 -10.42 -1.18
C ASP A 70 -7.62 -11.28 0.07
N GLN A 71 -8.54 -10.84 0.92
CA GLN A 71 -8.82 -11.42 2.22
C GLN A 71 -9.99 -12.42 2.22
N GLY A 72 -10.53 -12.75 1.04
CA GLY A 72 -11.70 -13.63 0.90
C GLY A 72 -13.03 -12.92 1.21
N GLN A 73 -13.05 -11.60 1.26
CA GLN A 73 -14.30 -10.88 1.51
C GLN A 73 -15.30 -11.10 0.37
N PRO A 74 -16.60 -11.28 0.69
CA PRO A 74 -17.62 -11.36 -0.34
C PRO A 74 -17.57 -10.15 -1.28
N ASN A 75 -17.70 -10.38 -2.58
CA ASN A 75 -17.67 -9.35 -3.62
C ASN A 75 -16.36 -8.55 -3.73
N PHE A 76 -15.24 -9.04 -3.17
CA PHE A 76 -13.94 -8.39 -3.36
C PHE A 76 -13.58 -8.34 -4.87
N PRO A 77 -13.28 -7.16 -5.44
CA PRO A 77 -13.06 -7.01 -6.87
C PRO A 77 -11.65 -7.45 -7.28
N LYS A 78 -11.48 -8.76 -7.53
CA LYS A 78 -10.17 -9.41 -7.76
C LYS A 78 -9.35 -8.87 -8.93
N HIS A 79 -9.99 -8.27 -9.93
CA HIS A 79 -9.32 -7.83 -11.17
C HIS A 79 -8.82 -6.37 -11.11
N ILE A 80 -9.44 -5.50 -10.30
CA ILE A 80 -9.20 -4.05 -10.36
C ILE A 80 -7.74 -3.68 -10.09
N LEU A 81 -7.16 -4.17 -9.00
CA LEU A 81 -5.77 -3.85 -8.64
C LEU A 81 -4.75 -4.55 -9.53
N PRO A 82 -4.86 -5.86 -9.83
CA PRO A 82 -3.95 -6.49 -10.80
C PRO A 82 -3.94 -5.80 -12.16
N ASP A 83 -5.12 -5.48 -12.72
CA ASP A 83 -5.22 -4.83 -14.04
C ASP A 83 -4.64 -3.42 -14.01
N TYR A 84 -4.93 -2.65 -12.96
CA TYR A 84 -4.34 -1.33 -12.77
C TYR A 84 -2.81 -1.39 -12.67
N LEU A 85 -2.26 -2.29 -11.85
CA LEU A 85 -0.82 -2.36 -11.61
C LEU A 85 -0.10 -2.89 -12.86
N GLY A 86 -0.63 -3.94 -13.49
CA GLY A 86 -0.11 -4.51 -14.72
C GLY A 86 -0.17 -3.51 -15.88
N GLY A 87 -1.30 -2.84 -16.07
CA GLY A 87 -1.48 -1.83 -17.13
C GLY A 87 -0.58 -0.60 -16.98
N ASN A 88 -0.08 -0.32 -15.77
CA ASN A 88 0.87 0.76 -15.52
C ASN A 88 2.33 0.28 -15.38
N GLY A 89 2.62 -1.01 -15.60
CA GLY A 89 3.96 -1.57 -15.48
C GLY A 89 4.55 -1.51 -14.06
N ILE A 90 3.69 -1.48 -13.04
CA ILE A 90 4.10 -1.38 -11.64
C ILE A 90 4.41 -2.80 -11.14
N ALA A 91 5.63 -3.03 -10.63
CA ALA A 91 5.98 -4.30 -9.99
C ALA A 91 5.06 -4.56 -8.80
N HIS A 92 4.42 -5.73 -8.78
CA HIS A 92 3.41 -6.02 -7.77
C HIS A 92 3.30 -7.50 -7.41
N ARG A 93 2.71 -7.75 -6.24
CA ARG A 93 2.27 -9.05 -5.76
C ARG A 93 0.80 -9.02 -5.37
N ILE A 94 0.04 -9.98 -5.88
CA ILE A 94 -1.36 -10.22 -5.52
C ILE A 94 -1.39 -11.48 -4.66
N GLU A 95 -1.79 -11.33 -3.40
CA GLU A 95 -1.88 -12.44 -2.46
C GLU A 95 -3.35 -12.71 -2.15
N TYR A 96 -3.74 -13.99 -2.13
CA TYR A 96 -5.02 -14.43 -1.61
C TYR A 96 -4.84 -15.15 -0.27
N GLN A 97 -5.65 -14.78 0.73
CA GLN A 97 -5.74 -15.43 2.03
C GLN A 97 -7.19 -15.40 2.51
N ASP A 98 -7.79 -16.54 2.81
CA ASP A 98 -9.16 -16.59 3.33
C ASP A 98 -9.22 -16.20 4.82
N THR A 99 -8.96 -14.93 5.10
CA THR A 99 -9.08 -14.40 6.46
C THR A 99 -10.53 -14.15 6.86
N TYR A 100 -11.42 -13.92 5.88
CA TYR A 100 -12.84 -13.68 6.12
C TYR A 100 -13.47 -14.86 6.85
N SER A 101 -13.34 -16.08 6.30
CA SER A 101 -13.91 -17.29 6.93
C SER A 101 -13.35 -17.53 8.33
N VAL A 102 -12.04 -17.30 8.52
CA VAL A 102 -11.39 -17.43 9.83
C VAL A 102 -11.94 -16.44 10.85
N VAL A 103 -12.22 -15.22 10.44
CA VAL A 103 -12.78 -14.19 11.33
C VAL A 103 -14.22 -14.54 11.69
N THR A 104 -15.05 -14.91 10.70
CA THR A 104 -16.47 -15.25 10.92
C THR A 104 -16.66 -16.50 11.76
N ASP A 105 -15.76 -17.49 11.66
CA ASP A 105 -15.79 -18.71 12.47
C ASP A 105 -15.40 -18.46 13.94
N LYS A 106 -14.43 -17.57 14.18
CA LYS A 106 -13.89 -17.32 15.53
C LYS A 106 -14.64 -16.29 16.35
N LEU A 107 -15.46 -15.46 15.70
CA LEU A 107 -16.11 -14.33 16.34
C LEU A 107 -17.61 -14.60 16.53
N PRO A 108 -18.15 -14.38 17.75
CA PRO A 108 -19.58 -14.45 17.97
C PRO A 108 -20.35 -13.48 17.08
N GLU A 109 -21.58 -13.84 16.72
CA GLU A 109 -22.48 -12.98 15.96
C GLU A 109 -22.69 -11.64 16.69
N GLY A 110 -22.54 -10.52 15.97
CA GLY A 110 -22.63 -9.16 16.54
C GLY A 110 -21.33 -8.60 17.14
N SER A 111 -20.24 -9.36 17.19
CA SER A 111 -18.94 -8.86 17.68
C SER A 111 -18.17 -8.03 16.63
N THR A 112 -17.20 -7.23 17.09
CA THR A 112 -16.42 -6.34 16.22
C THR A 112 -15.36 -7.11 15.42
N TYR A 113 -15.67 -7.39 14.16
CA TYR A 113 -14.81 -8.05 13.16
C TYR A 113 -13.42 -7.40 12.97
N CYS A 114 -13.33 -6.07 13.10
CA CYS A 114 -12.16 -5.30 12.69
C CYS A 114 -10.87 -5.65 13.47
N SER A 115 -10.98 -6.07 14.73
CA SER A 115 -9.82 -6.34 15.58
C SER A 115 -9.01 -7.56 15.10
N LEU A 116 -9.69 -8.67 14.82
CA LEU A 116 -9.03 -9.89 14.32
C LEU A 116 -8.62 -9.74 12.85
N CYS A 117 -9.50 -9.17 12.02
CA CYS A 117 -9.22 -8.91 10.61
C CYS A 117 -7.95 -8.06 10.42
N SER A 118 -7.81 -6.94 11.15
CA SER A 118 -6.62 -6.09 11.06
C SER A 118 -5.32 -6.78 11.49
N ARG A 119 -5.37 -7.64 12.51
CA ARG A 119 -4.23 -8.42 12.98
C ARG A 119 -3.78 -9.46 11.94
N LEU A 120 -4.72 -10.24 11.40
CA LEU A 120 -4.44 -11.23 10.36
C LEU A 120 -3.88 -10.55 9.10
N ARG A 121 -4.52 -9.46 8.66
CA ARG A 121 -4.04 -8.64 7.54
C ARG A 121 -2.59 -8.23 7.72
N ARG A 122 -2.24 -7.69 8.88
CA ARG A 122 -0.89 -7.22 9.17
C ARG A 122 0.11 -8.38 9.22
N GLY A 123 -0.28 -9.52 9.81
CA GLY A 123 0.52 -10.74 9.81
C GLY A 123 0.87 -11.22 8.41
N HIS A 124 -0.11 -11.28 7.50
CA HIS A 124 0.13 -11.65 6.10
C HIS A 124 1.03 -10.65 5.38
N LEU A 125 0.80 -9.35 5.55
CA LEU A 125 1.67 -8.33 4.93
C LEU A 125 3.11 -8.41 5.43
N TYR A 126 3.35 -8.69 6.72
CA TYR A 126 4.69 -8.91 7.23
C TYR A 126 5.33 -10.19 6.69
N ARG A 127 4.57 -11.27 6.53
CA ARG A 127 5.07 -12.50 5.90
C ARG A 127 5.50 -12.21 4.46
N ILE A 128 4.63 -11.58 3.67
CA ILE A 128 4.91 -11.24 2.27
C ILE A 128 6.12 -10.33 2.15
N ALA A 129 6.24 -9.31 3.02
CA ALA A 129 7.40 -8.42 3.01
C ALA A 129 8.70 -9.21 3.21
N ARG A 130 8.73 -10.19 4.10
CA ARG A 130 9.91 -11.05 4.32
C ARG A 130 10.19 -11.96 3.12
N GLU A 131 9.17 -12.59 2.56
CA GLU A 131 9.28 -13.45 1.37
C GLU A 131 9.86 -12.68 0.16
N GLU A 132 9.49 -11.41 0.02
CA GLU A 132 9.91 -10.53 -1.08
C GLU A 132 11.21 -9.77 -0.79
N GLY A 133 11.85 -10.01 0.35
CA GLY A 133 13.08 -9.31 0.76
C GLY A 133 12.87 -7.81 1.02
N CYS A 134 11.66 -7.39 1.36
CA CYS A 134 11.36 -6.01 1.72
C CYS A 134 11.78 -5.71 3.17
N THR A 135 12.45 -4.58 3.37
CA THR A 135 12.90 -4.09 4.69
C THR A 135 11.81 -3.29 5.41
N ALA A 136 10.84 -2.76 4.66
CA ALA A 136 9.76 -1.95 5.20
C ALA A 136 8.39 -2.32 4.60
N LEU A 137 7.36 -2.23 5.44
CA LEU A 137 5.96 -2.24 5.04
C LEU A 137 5.43 -0.80 5.06
N VAL A 138 5.01 -0.32 3.90
CA VAL A 138 4.56 1.05 3.67
C VAL A 138 3.05 1.07 3.50
N LEU A 139 2.38 1.94 4.26
CA LEU A 139 0.92 1.92 4.41
C LEU A 139 0.34 3.32 4.22
N GLY A 140 -0.80 3.42 3.54
CA GLY A 140 -1.54 4.68 3.30
C GLY A 140 -2.27 5.28 4.51
N HIS A 141 -1.73 5.15 5.72
CA HIS A 141 -2.30 5.83 6.88
C HIS A 141 -1.91 7.32 6.82
N HIS A 142 -2.88 8.18 7.11
CA HIS A 142 -2.68 9.61 7.21
C HIS A 142 -3.10 10.11 8.60
N ARG A 143 -3.06 11.43 8.83
CA ARG A 143 -3.33 12.03 10.14
C ARG A 143 -4.73 11.73 10.68
N GLU A 144 -5.71 11.70 9.79
CA GLU A 144 -7.12 11.33 10.06
C GLU A 144 -7.33 9.82 9.99
#